data_AF-A0A0N4VQT2-F1
#
_entry.id   AF-A0A0N4VQT2-F1
#
_cell.length_a   1.000
_cell.length_b   1.000
_cell.length_c   1.000
_cell.angle_alpha   90.00
_cell.angle_beta   90.00
_cell.angle_gamma   90.00
#
_symmetry.space_group_name_H-M   'P 1'
#
loop_
_entity.id
_entity.type
_entity.pdbx_description
1 polymer ?
#
loop_
_entity_poly.entity_id
_entity_poly.type
_entity_poly.pdbx_seq_one_letter_code
_entity_poly.pdbx_strand_id
1 'polypeptide(L)'
;QSSKNKLEKNYKEQASRGPPSAVATFSYAHGLIKSSKSDVRKGINLLEGLLHKDTEDIAKRDYVYYLAVAHTRLKEYDRALAYIEVLLSAESSNRQAIELKELIQRRMRNDGLLGMAILGGGVAVVGGLIIAALAASKRH
;
A
#
# COMPACT_ATOMS: atom_id res chain seq x y z
N GLN A 1 6.23 19.30 -10.38
CA GLN A 1 4.87 19.89 -10.21
C GLN A 1 3.87 19.54 -11.31
N SER A 2 4.19 19.65 -12.61
CA SER A 2 3.20 19.55 -13.72
C SER A 2 2.36 18.26 -13.75
N SER A 3 2.96 17.09 -13.54
CA SER A 3 2.25 15.80 -13.65
C SER A 3 1.22 15.57 -12.54
N LYS A 4 1.50 15.96 -11.28
CA LYS A 4 0.55 15.81 -10.17
C LYS A 4 -0.71 16.65 -10.40
N ASN A 5 -0.53 17.89 -10.86
CA ASN A 5 -1.64 18.81 -11.13
C ASN A 5 -2.56 18.29 -12.24
N LYS A 6 -1.99 17.67 -13.28
CA LYS A 6 -2.76 17.02 -14.35
C LYS A 6 -3.61 15.86 -13.84
N LEU A 7 -3.03 15.01 -12.98
CA LEU A 7 -3.74 13.87 -12.37
C LEU A 7 -4.84 14.34 -11.43
N GLU A 8 -4.57 15.38 -10.63
CA GLU A 8 -5.55 15.98 -9.74
C GLU A 8 -6.72 16.60 -10.50
N LYS A 9 -6.43 17.31 -11.60
CA LYS A 9 -7.46 17.90 -12.46
C LYS A 9 -8.36 16.82 -13.05
N ASN A 10 -7.78 15.78 -13.64
CA ASN A 10 -8.55 14.65 -14.19
C ASN A 10 -9.42 13.96 -13.13
N TYR A 11 -8.87 13.71 -11.93
CA TYR A 11 -9.63 13.12 -10.83
C TYR A 11 -10.82 14.02 -10.40
N LYS A 12 -10.59 15.33 -10.23
CA LYS A 12 -11.63 16.28 -9.82
C LYS A 12 -12.71 16.48 -10.90
N GLU A 13 -12.33 16.48 -12.16
CA GLU A 13 -13.28 16.58 -13.28
C GLU A 13 -14.21 15.36 -13.37
N GLN A 14 -13.69 14.17 -13.08
CA GLN A 14 -14.55 12.99 -12.97
C GLN A 14 -15.43 13.08 -11.72
N ALA A 15 -14.85 13.45 -10.57
CA ALA A 15 -15.55 13.58 -9.30
C ALA A 15 -16.73 14.55 -9.35
N SER A 16 -16.64 15.62 -10.16
CA SER A 16 -17.75 16.58 -10.32
C SER A 16 -18.90 16.04 -11.18
N ARG A 17 -18.67 14.98 -11.96
CA ARG A 17 -19.66 14.33 -12.83
C ARG A 17 -20.20 13.02 -12.27
N GLY A 18 -19.60 12.51 -11.20
CA GLY A 18 -19.95 11.24 -10.56
C GLY A 18 -18.74 10.60 -9.86
N PRO A 19 -18.86 9.34 -9.39
CA PRO A 19 -17.72 8.62 -8.83
C PRO A 19 -16.57 8.50 -9.84
N PRO A 20 -15.33 8.92 -9.49
CA PRO A 20 -14.19 8.77 -10.38
C PRO A 20 -13.89 7.30 -10.69
N SER A 21 -13.32 7.04 -11.87
CA SER A 21 -12.91 5.69 -12.23
C SER A 21 -11.76 5.17 -11.34
N ALA A 22 -11.64 3.85 -11.22
CA ALA A 22 -10.55 3.22 -10.46
C ALA A 22 -9.17 3.65 -11.00
N VAL A 23 -9.01 3.71 -12.32
CA VAL A 23 -7.77 4.13 -13.00
C VAL A 23 -7.41 5.58 -12.65
N ALA A 24 -8.38 6.50 -12.70
CA ALA A 24 -8.14 7.91 -12.38
C ALA A 24 -7.79 8.10 -10.90
N THR A 25 -8.51 7.40 -10.01
CA THR A 25 -8.27 7.40 -8.58
C THR A 25 -6.89 6.84 -8.24
N PHE A 26 -6.53 5.68 -8.79
CA PHE A 26 -5.23 5.06 -8.59
C PHE A 26 -4.09 5.95 -9.09
N SER A 27 -4.22 6.50 -10.29
CA SER A 27 -3.19 7.37 -10.86
C SER A 27 -2.95 8.61 -10.00
N TYR A 28 -4.03 9.23 -9.51
CA TYR A 28 -3.93 10.37 -8.59
C TYR A 28 -3.30 9.97 -7.25
N ALA A 29 -3.74 8.86 -6.66
CA ALA A 29 -3.17 8.33 -5.41
C ALA A 29 -1.68 8.05 -5.53
N HIS A 30 -1.24 7.42 -6.62
CA HIS A 30 0.17 7.16 -6.92
C HIS A 30 0.98 8.47 -7.02
N GLY A 31 0.42 9.52 -7.63
CA GLY A 31 1.02 10.86 -7.64
C GLY A 31 1.15 11.48 -6.24
N LEU A 32 0.13 11.34 -5.40
CA LEU A 32 0.13 11.82 -4.01
C LEU A 32 1.18 11.09 -3.15
N ILE A 33 1.30 9.77 -3.31
CA ILE A 33 2.27 8.92 -2.61
C ILE A 33 3.71 9.29 -2.95
N LYS A 34 3.98 10.09 -3.98
CA LYS A 34 5.33 10.61 -4.30
C LYS A 34 5.56 12.05 -3.86
N SER A 35 4.53 12.73 -3.34
CA SER A 35 4.59 14.15 -2.96
C SER A 35 4.90 14.33 -1.46
N SER A 36 4.20 15.22 -0.75
CA SER A 36 4.42 15.51 0.67
C SER A 36 3.88 14.41 1.60
N LYS A 37 4.28 14.41 2.89
CA LYS A 37 3.73 13.48 3.90
C LYS A 37 2.21 13.62 4.09
N SER A 38 1.67 14.85 3.97
CA SER A 38 0.22 15.07 4.03
C SER A 38 -0.50 14.42 2.84
N ASP A 39 0.10 14.53 1.65
CA ASP A 39 -0.44 13.93 0.43
C ASP A 39 -0.41 12.40 0.50
N VAL A 40 0.63 11.80 1.10
CA VAL A 40 0.69 10.34 1.27
C VAL A 40 -0.55 9.81 1.99
N ARG A 41 -1.00 10.45 3.08
CA ARG A 41 -2.21 10.03 3.81
C ARG A 41 -3.45 10.08 2.93
N LYS A 42 -3.60 11.12 2.11
CA LYS A 42 -4.69 11.19 1.13
C LYS A 42 -4.59 10.07 0.09
N GLY A 43 -3.38 9.76 -0.37
CA GLY A 43 -3.11 8.64 -1.28
C GLY A 43 -3.49 7.29 -0.68
N ILE A 44 -3.16 7.05 0.60
CA ILE A 44 -3.54 5.84 1.35
C ILE A 44 -5.07 5.68 1.36
N ASN A 45 -5.80 6.71 1.78
CA ASN A 45 -7.26 6.65 1.85
C ASN A 45 -7.91 6.35 0.48
N LEU A 46 -7.34 6.89 -0.61
CA LEU A 46 -7.82 6.61 -1.96
C LEU A 46 -7.54 5.16 -2.37
N LEU A 47 -6.35 4.63 -2.08
CA LEU A 47 -6.01 3.22 -2.36
C LEU A 47 -6.82 2.24 -1.52
N GLU A 48 -7.04 2.51 -0.24
CA GLU A 48 -7.93 1.72 0.61
C GLU A 48 -9.35 1.74 0.05
N GLY A 49 -9.84 2.91 -0.36
CA GLY A 49 -11.14 3.04 -1.00
C GLY A 49 -11.29 2.19 -2.28
N LEU A 50 -10.23 2.08 -3.08
CA LEU A 50 -10.21 1.19 -4.26
C LEU A 50 -10.15 -0.28 -3.84
N LEU A 51 -9.28 -0.64 -2.89
CA LEU A 51 -9.13 -2.01 -2.39
C LEU A 51 -10.45 -2.60 -1.87
N HIS A 52 -11.29 -1.78 -1.23
CA HIS A 52 -12.61 -2.21 -0.74
C HIS A 52 -13.68 -2.29 -1.83
N LYS A 53 -13.57 -1.49 -2.90
CA LYS A 53 -14.62 -1.37 -3.92
C LYS A 53 -14.41 -2.28 -5.13
N ASP A 54 -13.17 -2.47 -5.54
CA ASP A 54 -12.87 -3.31 -6.70
C ASP A 54 -13.11 -4.78 -6.38
N THR A 55 -13.58 -5.53 -7.38
CA THR A 55 -13.76 -6.98 -7.30
C THR A 55 -12.55 -7.72 -7.84
N GLU A 56 -11.79 -7.10 -8.74
CA GLU A 56 -10.70 -7.73 -9.48
C GLU A 56 -9.44 -7.90 -8.63
N ASP A 57 -9.04 -9.15 -8.39
CA ASP A 57 -7.84 -9.47 -7.60
C ASP A 57 -6.55 -8.92 -8.23
N ILE A 58 -6.50 -8.82 -9.56
CA ILE A 58 -5.33 -8.30 -10.29
C ILE A 58 -5.08 -6.84 -9.88
N ALA A 59 -6.12 -6.00 -9.86
CA ALA A 59 -6.01 -4.59 -9.49
C ALA A 59 -5.68 -4.42 -7.99
N LYS A 60 -6.25 -5.28 -7.14
CA LYS A 60 -5.97 -5.26 -5.69
C LYS A 60 -4.50 -5.50 -5.36
N ARG A 61 -3.79 -6.32 -6.14
CA ARG A 61 -2.34 -6.56 -5.96
C ARG A 61 -1.55 -5.26 -6.07
N ASP A 62 -1.85 -4.44 -7.08
CA ASP A 62 -1.23 -3.13 -7.25
C ASP A 62 -1.56 -2.21 -6.07
N TYR A 63 -2.82 -2.20 -5.61
CA TYR A 63 -3.22 -1.34 -4.49
C TYR A 63 -2.50 -1.71 -3.20
N VAL A 64 -2.42 -3.01 -2.88
CA VAL A 64 -1.68 -3.55 -1.73
C VAL A 64 -0.20 -3.20 -1.81
N TYR A 65 0.41 -3.34 -2.99
CA TYR A 65 1.82 -2.97 -3.20
C TYR A 65 2.05 -1.48 -2.90
N TYR A 66 1.24 -0.59 -3.47
CA TYR A 66 1.41 0.85 -3.26
C TYR A 66 1.00 1.32 -1.87
N LEU A 67 0.11 0.61 -1.16
CA LEU A 67 -0.16 0.82 0.27
C LEU A 67 1.08 0.52 1.11
N ALA A 68 1.78 -0.59 0.85
CA ALA A 68 3.05 -0.90 1.51
C ALA A 68 4.09 0.21 1.27
N VAL A 69 4.23 0.70 0.03
CA VAL A 69 5.11 1.84 -0.30
C VAL A 69 4.70 3.09 0.48
N ALA A 70 3.41 3.42 0.53
CA ALA A 70 2.91 4.62 1.19
C ALA A 70 3.16 4.60 2.71
N HIS A 71 2.84 3.50 3.39
CA HIS A 71 3.12 3.35 4.82
C HIS A 71 4.63 3.37 5.12
N THR A 72 5.46 2.80 4.24
CA THR A 72 6.93 2.90 4.36
C THR A 72 7.40 4.35 4.33
N ARG A 73 6.80 5.21 3.48
CA ARG A 73 7.15 6.65 3.45
C ARG A 73 6.75 7.38 4.72
N LEU A 74 5.71 6.92 5.41
CA LEU A 74 5.27 7.48 6.70
C LEU A 74 6.01 6.90 7.90
N LYS A 75 6.96 5.97 7.67
CA LYS A 75 7.64 5.17 8.72
C LYS A 75 6.68 4.30 9.55
N GLU A 76 5.52 3.98 8.99
CA GLU A 76 4.54 3.05 9.58
C GLU A 76 4.90 1.62 9.16
N TYR A 77 6.07 1.14 9.62
CA TYR A 77 6.69 -0.07 9.10
C TYR A 77 5.87 -1.35 9.35
N ASP A 78 5.19 -1.46 10.49
CA ASP A 78 4.35 -2.62 10.80
C ASP A 78 3.23 -2.79 9.78
N ARG A 79 2.54 -1.69 9.43
CA ARG A 79 1.51 -1.69 8.38
C ARG A 79 2.10 -2.01 7.02
N ALA A 80 3.25 -1.42 6.68
CA ALA A 80 3.91 -1.68 5.41
C ALA A 80 4.29 -3.16 5.25
N LEU A 81 4.83 -3.79 6.31
CA LEU A 81 5.15 -5.22 6.33
C LEU A 81 3.89 -6.07 6.19
N ALA A 82 2.84 -5.71 6.91
CA ALA A 82 1.61 -6.47 6.88
C ALA A 82 0.98 -6.48 5.47
N TYR A 83 0.95 -5.34 4.76
CA TYR A 83 0.51 -5.30 3.36
C TYR A 83 1.39 -6.13 2.42
N ILE A 84 2.71 -6.00 2.51
CA ILE A 84 3.60 -6.71 1.56
C ILE A 84 3.61 -8.22 1.80
N GLU A 85 3.39 -8.67 3.04
CA GLU A 85 3.24 -10.08 3.37
C GLU A 85 1.96 -10.69 2.83
N VAL A 86 0.85 -9.95 2.80
CA VAL A 86 -0.38 -10.38 2.11
C VAL A 86 -0.08 -10.63 0.63
N LEU A 87 0.61 -9.71 -0.04
CA LEU A 87 0.96 -9.88 -1.46
C LEU A 87 1.86 -11.11 -1.67
N LEU A 88 2.88 -11.30 -0.83
CA LEU A 88 3.79 -12.45 -0.91
C LEU A 88 3.12 -13.79 -0.54
N SER A 89 2.08 -13.77 0.30
CA SER A 89 1.28 -14.97 0.59
C SER A 89 0.45 -15.44 -0.61
N ALA A 90 0.07 -14.50 -1.49
CA ALA A 90 -0.62 -14.79 -2.75
C ALA A 90 0.37 -15.12 -3.87
N GLU A 91 1.52 -14.43 -3.92
CA GLU A 91 2.54 -14.54 -4.95
C GLU A 91 3.95 -14.63 -4.35
N SER A 92 4.33 -15.82 -3.91
CA SER A 92 5.60 -16.03 -3.20
C SER A 92 6.85 -15.73 -4.04
N SER A 93 6.75 -15.82 -5.37
CA SER A 93 7.85 -15.53 -6.31
C SER A 93 7.85 -14.10 -6.85
N ASN A 94 6.99 -13.21 -6.33
CA ASN A 94 6.95 -11.81 -6.76
C ASN A 94 8.20 -11.05 -6.31
N ARG A 95 9.16 -10.92 -7.22
CA ARG A 95 10.44 -10.26 -6.97
C ARG A 95 10.30 -8.82 -6.48
N GLN A 96 9.35 -8.05 -7.03
CA GLN A 96 9.14 -6.66 -6.62
C GLN A 96 8.67 -6.58 -5.16
N ALA A 97 7.81 -7.52 -4.74
CA ALA A 97 7.33 -7.58 -3.37
C ALA A 97 8.40 -8.04 -2.39
N ILE A 98 9.25 -9.00 -2.78
CA ILE A 98 10.41 -9.45 -2.00
C ILE A 98 11.37 -8.28 -1.75
N GLU A 99 11.76 -7.57 -2.82
CA GLU A 99 12.69 -6.44 -2.74
C GLU A 99 12.12 -5.31 -1.86
N LEU A 100 10.82 -5.04 -1.95
CA LEU A 100 10.14 -4.05 -1.11
C LEU A 100 10.11 -4.49 0.37
N LYS A 101 9.82 -5.77 0.67
CA LYS A 101 9.87 -6.31 2.04
C LYS A 101 11.25 -6.12 2.65
N GLU A 102 12.31 -6.46 1.93
CA GLU A 102 13.68 -6.25 2.40
C GLU A 102 14.00 -4.77 2.64
N LEU A 103 13.55 -3.88 1.74
CA LEU A 103 13.72 -2.44 1.90
C LEU A 103 13.03 -1.92 3.17
N ILE A 104 11.81 -2.37 3.44
CA ILE A 104 11.06 -2.00 4.65
C ILE A 104 11.82 -2.44 5.89
N GLN A 105 12.26 -3.69 5.95
CA GLN A 105 13.03 -4.23 7.08
C GLN A 105 14.37 -3.49 7.26
N ARG A 106 15.08 -3.18 6.16
CA ARG A 106 16.30 -2.37 6.20
C ARG A 106 16.04 -0.99 6.80
N ARG A 107 14.98 -0.30 6.39
CA ARG A 107 14.62 1.03 6.94
C ARG A 107 14.20 0.97 8.40
N MET A 108 13.40 -0.02 8.79
CA MET A 108 12.99 -0.25 10.16
C MET A 108 14.20 -0.49 11.09
N ARG A 109 15.21 -1.26 10.63
CA ARG A 109 16.50 -1.41 11.32
C ARG A 109 17.23 -0.08 11.50
N ASN A 110 17.37 0.67 10.41
CA ASN A 110 18.12 1.93 10.44
C ASN A 110 17.45 2.99 11.33
N ASP A 111 16.13 2.94 11.48
CA ASP A 111 15.36 3.80 12.38
C ASP A 111 15.36 3.30 13.84
N GLY A 112 16.07 2.20 14.15
CA GLY A 112 16.17 1.63 15.50
C GLY A 112 14.87 0.97 15.99
N LEU A 113 13.91 0.74 15.09
CA LEU A 113 12.60 0.16 15.41
C LEU A 113 12.60 -1.37 15.36
N LEU A 114 13.73 -1.98 14.98
CA LEU A 114 13.88 -3.43 15.02
C LEU A 114 14.33 -3.86 16.41
N GLY A 115 13.43 -4.45 17.20
CA GLY A 115 13.77 -5.06 18.48
C GLY A 115 14.68 -6.29 18.32
N MET A 116 15.35 -6.68 19.41
CA MET A 116 16.25 -7.86 19.49
C MET A 116 15.60 -9.20 19.07
N ALA A 117 14.27 -9.26 18.95
CA ALA A 117 13.51 -10.47 18.63
C ALA A 117 13.42 -10.80 17.12
N ILE A 118 13.78 -9.89 16.20
CA ILE A 118 13.60 -10.08 14.74
C ILE A 118 14.88 -10.62 14.06
N LEU A 119 15.88 -11.05 14.83
CA LEU A 119 17.12 -11.59 14.27
C LEU A 119 17.03 -13.07 13.80
N GLY A 120 15.87 -13.73 13.97
CA GLY A 120 15.71 -15.18 13.75
C GLY A 120 14.88 -15.65 12.53
N GLY A 121 14.40 -14.76 11.66
CA GLY A 121 13.70 -15.20 10.43
C GLY A 121 12.17 -15.29 10.49
N GLY A 122 11.51 -14.53 11.36
CA GLY A 122 10.05 -14.35 11.34
C GLY A 122 9.67 -12.93 11.74
N VAL A 123 8.88 -12.24 10.91
CA VAL A 123 8.30 -10.96 11.28
C VAL A 123 7.18 -11.25 12.29
N ALA A 124 7.37 -10.90 13.55
CA ALA A 124 6.26 -10.81 14.50
C ALA A 124 5.46 -9.55 14.16
N VAL A 125 4.58 -9.64 13.16
CA VAL A 125 3.67 -8.54 12.82
C VAL A 125 2.69 -8.34 13.98
N VAL A 126 2.94 -7.35 14.82
CA VAL A 126 1.92 -6.82 15.72
C VAL A 126 1.20 -5.72 14.95
N GLY A 127 0.15 -6.08 14.21
CA GLY A 127 -0.48 -5.18 13.24
C GLY A 127 -1.91 -5.54 12.81
N GLY A 128 -2.85 -5.45 13.75
CA GLY A 128 -4.26 -5.04 13.58
C GLY A 128 -5.13 -5.62 12.45
N LEU A 129 -6.06 -6.49 12.84
CA LEU A 129 -7.43 -6.81 12.35
C LEU A 129 -7.87 -6.61 10.88
N ILE A 130 -7.39 -5.61 10.14
CA ILE A 130 -7.86 -5.30 8.77
C ILE A 130 -7.40 -6.38 7.77
N ILE A 131 -6.22 -6.97 7.98
CA ILE A 131 -5.67 -7.99 7.08
C ILE A 131 -6.37 -9.35 7.20
N ALA A 132 -7.04 -9.63 8.33
CA ALA A 132 -7.77 -10.88 8.51
C ALA A 132 -8.88 -11.07 7.46
N ALA A 133 -9.48 -9.97 6.96
CA ALA A 133 -10.54 -10.04 5.96
C ALA A 133 -10.03 -10.51 4.57
N LEU A 134 -8.82 -10.13 4.17
CA LEU A 134 -8.22 -10.55 2.90
C LEU A 134 -7.67 -11.99 2.96
N ALA A 135 -7.13 -12.40 4.12
CA ALA A 135 -6.64 -13.77 4.32
C ALA A 135 -7.77 -14.80 4.48
N ALA A 136 -8.90 -14.41 5.08
CA ALA A 136 -10.04 -15.31 5.29
C ALA A 136 -10.83 -15.60 4.00
N SER A 137 -10.70 -14.79 2.96
CA SER A 137 -11.44 -14.99 1.70
C SER A 137 -10.86 -16.08 0.79
N LYS A 138 -9.74 -16.72 1.17
CA LYS A 138 -9.08 -17.79 0.40
C LYS A 138 -9.42 -19.21 0.89
N ARG A 139 -10.57 -19.38 1.52
CA ARG A 139 -11.16 -20.70 1.82
C ARG A 139 -12.51 -20.82 1.14
N HIS A 140 -12.52 -21.10 -0.15
CA HIS A 140 -13.60 -21.79 -0.86
C HIS A 140 -13.04 -22.48 -2.09
#